data_AF-A0A7J3A3R0-F1
#
_entry.id   AF-A0A7J3A3R0-F1
#
_cell.length_a   1.000
_cell.length_b   1.000
_cell.length_c   1.000
_cell.angle_alpha   90.00
_cell.angle_beta   90.00
_cell.angle_gamma   90.00
#
_symmetry.space_group_name_H-M   'P 1'
#
loop_
_entity.id
_entity.type
_entity.pdbx_description
1 polymer ?
#
loop_
_entity_poly.entity_id
_entity_poly.type
_entity_poly.pdbx_seq_one_letter_code
_entity_poly.pdbx_strand_id
1 'polypeptide(L)'
;MEVDSKTLLKSRLFKLTLIDYGATAILILSSMIMIPWLGVFGAALSRLIAISMPFIMLSIMCIQYLKLTKILKDVALTTIACIPMTIYLILFKPTRATLTLLTIAVAAIIYFISLYIIDVEARKLIRKFIEEVSRRFLPLLE
;
A
#
# COMPACT_ATOMS: atom_id res chain seq x y z
N MET A 1 -10.07 -15.68 40.12
CA MET A 1 -9.78 -16.08 38.72
C MET A 1 -8.39 -15.57 38.39
N GLU A 2 -7.36 -16.34 38.70
CA GLU A 2 -6.00 -16.03 38.26
C GLU A 2 -5.89 -16.39 36.78
N VAL A 3 -5.81 -15.38 35.93
CA VAL A 3 -5.57 -15.59 34.50
C VAL A 3 -4.11 -15.98 34.34
N ASP A 4 -3.90 -17.27 34.08
CA ASP A 4 -2.58 -17.87 33.91
C ASP A 4 -1.79 -17.17 32.78
N SER A 5 -0.62 -16.63 33.12
CA SER A 5 0.20 -15.80 32.22
C SER A 5 0.63 -16.55 30.95
N LYS A 6 0.75 -17.88 31.02
CA LYS A 6 1.05 -18.74 29.87
C LYS A 6 -0.08 -18.78 28.85
N THR A 7 -1.34 -18.66 29.26
CA THR A 7 -2.48 -18.63 28.33
C THR A 7 -2.62 -17.27 27.65
N LEU A 8 -2.31 -16.17 28.35
CA LEU A 8 -2.23 -14.82 27.78
C LEU A 8 -1.13 -14.68 26.72
N LEU A 9 0.07 -15.19 27.01
CA LEU A 9 1.23 -15.23 26.09
C LEU A 9 0.93 -16.00 24.79
N LYS A 10 0.02 -16.99 24.84
CA LYS A 10 -0.38 -17.80 23.69
C LYS A 10 -1.50 -17.14 22.85
N SER A 11 -2.13 -16.09 23.36
CA SER A 11 -3.23 -15.40 22.68
C SER A 11 -2.75 -14.68 21.42
N ARG A 12 -3.58 -14.66 20.38
CA ARG A 12 -3.28 -13.94 19.12
C ARG A 12 -3.16 -12.43 19.35
N LEU A 13 -3.92 -11.88 20.30
CA LEU A 13 -3.86 -10.47 20.68
C LEU A 13 -2.49 -10.11 21.26
N PHE A 14 -1.95 -10.92 22.16
CA PHE A 14 -0.63 -10.68 22.73
C PHE A 14 0.48 -10.71 21.66
N LYS A 15 0.39 -11.62 20.68
CA LYS A 15 1.32 -11.66 19.54
C LYS A 15 1.26 -10.39 18.68
N LEU A 16 0.07 -9.86 18.42
CA LEU A 16 -0.10 -8.59 17.69
C LEU A 16 0.54 -7.43 18.45
N THR A 17 0.26 -7.31 19.75
CA THR A 17 0.85 -6.26 20.58
C THR A 17 2.38 -6.37 20.65
N LEU A 18 2.92 -7.59 20.71
CA LEU A 18 4.36 -7.83 20.68
C LEU A 18 5.00 -7.36 19.35
N ILE A 19 4.32 -7.59 18.23
CA ILE A 19 4.77 -7.14 16.90
C ILE A 19 4.81 -5.61 16.84
N ASP A 20 3.79 -4.93 17.38
CA ASP A 20 3.73 -3.46 17.39
C ASP A 20 4.83 -2.83 18.27
N TYR A 21 5.07 -3.41 19.45
CA TYR A 21 6.18 -2.97 20.31
C TYR A 21 7.54 -3.23 19.64
N GLY A 22 7.70 -4.37 18.95
CA GLY A 22 8.89 -4.67 18.16
C GLY A 22 9.12 -3.68 17.02
N ALA A 23 8.07 -3.35 16.27
CA ALA A 23 8.13 -2.34 15.20
C ALA A 23 8.51 -0.96 15.75
N THR A 24 7.99 -0.59 16.91
CA THR A 24 8.32 0.67 17.58
C THR A 24 9.79 0.71 18.03
N ALA A 25 10.32 -0.38 18.57
CA ALA A 25 11.73 -0.49 18.93
C ALA A 25 12.64 -0.37 17.69
N ILE A 26 12.28 -1.04 16.59
CA ILE A 26 12.99 -0.95 15.31
C ILE A 26 12.96 0.48 14.77
N LEU A 27 11.83 1.17 14.88
CA LEU A 27 11.70 2.56 14.47
C LEU A 27 12.68 3.45 15.23
N ILE A 28 12.74 3.32 16.56
CA ILE A 28 13.62 4.12 17.41
C ILE A 28 15.09 3.85 17.07
N LEU A 29 15.50 2.58 17.03
CA LEU A 29 16.85 2.17 16.68
C LEU A 29 17.26 2.64 15.29
N SER A 30 16.42 2.41 14.28
CA SER A 30 16.69 2.82 12.90
C SER A 30 16.77 4.34 12.79
N SER A 31 15.89 5.07 13.48
CA SER A 31 15.90 6.54 13.47
C SER A 31 17.17 7.10 14.12
N MET A 32 17.63 6.54 15.24
CA MET A 32 18.87 6.97 15.89
C MET A 32 20.11 6.79 14.99
N ILE A 33 20.10 5.79 14.10
CA ILE A 33 21.23 5.53 13.19
C ILE A 33 21.10 6.33 11.89
N MET A 34 19.92 6.32 11.26
CA MET A 34 19.73 6.88 9.91
C MET A 34 19.53 8.40 9.92
N ILE A 35 18.94 8.99 10.96
CA ILE A 35 18.74 10.45 11.01
C ILE A 35 20.07 11.21 11.04
N PRO A 36 21.08 10.82 11.84
CA PRO A 36 22.38 11.49 11.80
C PRO A 36 23.09 11.39 10.45
N TRP A 37 22.89 10.30 9.70
CA TRP A 37 23.56 10.05 8.42
C TRP A 37 22.86 10.67 7.22
N LEU A 38 21.53 10.62 7.19
CA LEU A 38 20.70 10.95 6.01
C LEU A 38 19.65 12.03 6.29
N GLY A 39 19.65 12.62 7.50
CA GLY A 39 18.72 13.66 7.91
C GLY A 39 17.25 13.25 7.77
N VAL A 40 16.46 14.11 7.14
CA VAL A 40 15.01 13.90 6.93
C VAL A 40 14.72 12.65 6.07
N PHE A 41 15.59 12.36 5.10
CA PHE A 41 15.45 11.15 4.28
C PHE A 41 15.68 9.88 5.12
N GLY A 42 16.62 9.94 6.07
CA GLY A 42 16.84 8.90 7.07
C GLY A 42 15.59 8.63 7.90
N ALA A 43 14.90 9.68 8.37
CA ALA A 43 13.64 9.53 9.11
C ALA A 43 12.54 8.84 8.29
N ALA A 44 12.43 9.16 6.99
CA ALA A 44 11.47 8.53 6.10
C ALA A 44 11.79 7.05 5.87
N LEU A 45 13.06 6.72 5.65
CA LEU A 45 13.52 5.33 5.50
C LEU A 45 13.30 4.50 6.76
N SER A 46 13.61 5.05 7.95
CA SER A 46 13.38 4.36 9.21
C SER A 46 11.91 4.01 9.42
N ARG A 47 11.00 4.93 9.06
CA ARG A 47 9.56 4.66 9.09
C ARG A 47 9.15 3.58 8.09
N LEU A 48 9.69 3.60 6.88
CA LEU A 48 9.42 2.58 5.88
C LEU A 48 9.86 1.19 6.35
N ILE A 49 11.03 1.08 6.98
CA ILE A 49 11.56 -0.17 7.55
C ILE A 49 10.70 -0.63 8.73
N ALA A 50 10.33 0.29 9.62
CA ALA A 50 9.52 -0.04 10.79
C ALA A 50 8.11 -0.52 10.43
N ILE A 51 7.52 -0.03 9.35
CA ILE A 51 6.17 -0.43 8.89
C ILE A 51 6.22 -1.72 8.05
N SER A 52 7.31 -1.96 7.31
CA SER A 52 7.43 -3.18 6.50
C SER A 52 7.57 -4.44 7.34
N MET A 53 8.26 -4.37 8.48
CA MET A 53 8.41 -5.50 9.41
C MET A 53 7.08 -6.08 9.95
N PRO A 54 6.17 -5.29 10.57
CA PRO A 54 4.90 -5.80 11.04
C PRO A 54 4.02 -6.26 9.88
N PHE A 55 4.08 -5.57 8.73
CA PHE A 55 3.38 -6.00 7.51
C PHE A 55 3.82 -7.40 7.05
N ILE A 56 5.13 -7.68 7.04
CA ILE A 56 5.68 -9.00 6.69
C ILE A 56 5.27 -10.04 7.73
N MET A 57 5.40 -9.76 9.03
CA MET A 57 5.00 -10.70 10.09
C MET A 57 3.51 -11.05 10.02
N LEU A 58 2.64 -10.04 9.84
CA LEU A 58 1.22 -10.24 9.65
C LEU A 58 0.92 -11.05 8.38
N SER A 59 1.60 -10.75 7.28
CA SER A 59 1.44 -11.48 6.02
C SER A 59 1.81 -12.96 6.17
N ILE A 60 2.89 -13.27 6.91
CA ILE A 60 3.30 -14.64 7.22
C ILE A 60 2.24 -15.34 8.10
N MET A 61 1.72 -14.68 9.13
CA MET A 61 0.66 -15.26 9.97
C MET A 61 -0.63 -15.52 9.18
N CYS A 62 -0.92 -14.68 8.20
CA CYS A 62 -2.09 -14.79 7.33
C CYS A 62 -1.89 -15.75 6.15
N ILE A 63 -0.68 -16.27 5.90
CA ILE A 63 -0.35 -17.12 4.74
C ILE A 63 -1.18 -18.42 4.71
N GLN A 64 -1.58 -18.91 5.88
CA GLN A 64 -2.41 -20.11 6.03
C GLN A 64 -3.87 -19.87 5.63
N TYR A 65 -4.30 -18.60 5.63
CA TYR A 65 -5.67 -18.18 5.37
C TYR A 65 -5.81 -17.45 4.03
N LEU A 66 -4.74 -16.83 3.52
CA LEU A 66 -4.71 -16.12 2.25
C LEU A 66 -3.99 -16.95 1.18
N LYS A 67 -4.59 -17.03 -0.01
CA LYS A 67 -3.94 -17.59 -1.20
C LYS A 67 -2.82 -16.65 -1.66
N LEU A 68 -1.65 -16.77 -1.02
CA LEU A 68 -0.49 -15.89 -1.23
C LEU A 68 -0.12 -15.75 -2.71
N THR A 69 -0.18 -16.86 -3.48
CA THR A 69 0.11 -16.87 -4.92
C THR A 69 -0.79 -15.94 -5.73
N LYS A 70 -2.08 -15.81 -5.34
CA LYS A 70 -3.01 -14.89 -6.00
C LYS A 70 -2.62 -13.44 -5.69
N ILE A 71 -2.36 -13.14 -4.42
CA ILE A 71 -2.02 -11.78 -3.98
C ILE A 71 -0.68 -11.33 -4.57
N LEU A 72 0.33 -12.20 -4.60
CA LEU A 72 1.61 -11.92 -5.23
C LEU A 72 1.44 -11.62 -6.72
N LYS A 73 0.57 -12.37 -7.41
CA LYS A 73 0.23 -12.10 -8.81
C LYS A 73 -0.45 -10.73 -8.97
N ASP A 74 -1.42 -10.40 -8.12
CA ASP A 74 -2.13 -9.12 -8.17
C ASP A 74 -1.18 -7.94 -7.85
N VAL A 75 -0.27 -8.10 -6.89
CA VAL A 75 0.79 -7.14 -6.56
C VAL A 75 1.77 -6.99 -7.73
N ALA A 76 2.15 -8.08 -8.40
CA ALA A 76 3.00 -8.02 -9.57
C ALA A 76 2.31 -7.27 -10.74
N LEU A 77 1.03 -7.56 -11.00
CA LEU A 77 0.26 -6.89 -12.06
C LEU A 77 0.11 -5.39 -11.79
N THR A 78 -0.20 -5.01 -10.55
CA THR A 78 -0.27 -3.59 -10.15
C THR A 78 1.10 -2.91 -10.26
N THR A 79 2.19 -3.60 -9.90
CA THR A 79 3.56 -3.08 -10.08
C THR A 79 3.88 -2.85 -11.55
N ILE A 80 3.52 -3.78 -12.44
CA ILE A 80 3.72 -3.63 -13.89
C ILE A 80 2.87 -2.47 -14.43
N ALA A 81 1.65 -2.29 -13.94
CA ALA A 81 0.78 -1.17 -14.31
C ALA A 81 1.34 0.21 -13.89
N CYS A 82 2.24 0.26 -12.89
CA CYS A 82 2.93 1.49 -12.51
C CYS A 82 4.05 1.89 -13.50
N ILE A 83 4.56 0.97 -14.32
CA ILE A 83 5.70 1.25 -15.22
C ILE A 83 5.37 2.37 -16.22
N PRO A 84 4.25 2.32 -16.98
CA PRO A 84 3.93 3.38 -17.94
C PRO A 84 3.71 4.75 -17.29
N MET A 85 3.07 4.75 -16.11
CA MET A 85 2.89 5.97 -15.30
C MET A 85 4.24 6.56 -14.88
N THR A 86 5.16 5.72 -14.43
CA THR A 86 6.49 6.14 -13.98
C THR A 86 7.31 6.71 -15.14
N ILE A 87 7.26 6.07 -16.32
CA ILE A 87 7.91 6.58 -17.53
C ILE A 87 7.37 7.97 -17.89
N TYR A 88 6.05 8.15 -17.87
CA TYR A 88 5.43 9.46 -18.12
C TYR A 88 5.91 10.53 -17.14
N LEU A 89 5.94 10.22 -15.83
CA LEU A 89 6.39 11.15 -14.79
C LEU A 89 7.88 11.50 -14.87
N ILE A 90 8.72 10.58 -15.34
CA ILE A 90 10.15 10.85 -15.55
C ILE A 90 10.36 11.81 -16.74
N LEU A 91 9.59 11.61 -17.82
CA LEU A 91 9.67 12.42 -19.03
C LEU A 91 9.06 13.82 -18.82
N PHE A 92 7.91 13.89 -18.15
CA PHE A 92 7.25 15.14 -17.80
C PHE A 92 7.62 15.55 -16.37
N LYS A 93 8.64 16.40 -16.24
CA LYS A 93 9.01 17.05 -14.97
C LYS A 93 8.33 18.43 -14.87
N PRO A 94 7.15 18.55 -14.24
CA PRO A 94 6.47 19.83 -14.12
C PRO A 94 7.25 20.77 -13.19
N THR A 95 7.50 22.00 -13.63
CA THR A 95 8.24 23.02 -12.87
C THR A 95 7.34 23.95 -12.05
N ARG A 96 6.01 23.93 -12.27
CA ARG A 96 5.02 24.77 -11.57
C ARG A 96 3.97 23.90 -10.88
N ALA A 97 3.48 24.33 -9.72
CA ALA A 97 2.50 23.59 -8.92
C ALA A 97 1.20 23.25 -9.68
N THR A 98 0.70 24.16 -10.53
CA THR A 98 -0.49 23.91 -11.37
C THR A 98 -0.24 22.82 -12.41
N LEU A 99 0.95 22.80 -13.00
CA LEU A 99 1.37 21.74 -13.91
C LEU A 99 1.54 20.41 -13.17
N THR A 100 2.06 20.43 -11.94
CA THR A 100 2.17 19.21 -11.11
C THR A 100 0.81 18.55 -10.90
N LEU A 101 -0.23 19.34 -10.59
CA LEU A 101 -1.58 18.83 -10.36
C LEU A 101 -2.16 18.19 -11.63
N LEU A 102 -1.98 18.84 -12.79
CA LEU A 102 -2.36 18.28 -14.09
C LEU A 102 -1.58 17.00 -14.42
N THR A 103 -0.27 17.00 -14.20
CA THR A 103 0.59 15.83 -14.46
C THR A 103 0.18 14.64 -13.58
N ILE A 104 -0.18 14.86 -12.31
CA ILE A 104 -0.71 13.82 -11.43
C ILE A 104 -2.03 13.25 -11.97
N ALA A 105 -2.95 14.12 -12.41
CA ALA A 105 -4.23 13.67 -12.97
C ALA A 105 -4.03 12.81 -14.24
N VAL A 106 -3.15 13.24 -15.14
CA VAL A 106 -2.82 12.48 -16.36
C VAL A 106 -2.12 11.16 -16.01
N ALA A 107 -1.17 11.18 -15.06
CA ALA A 107 -0.47 9.99 -14.59
C ALA A 107 -1.44 8.97 -13.97
N ALA A 108 -2.43 9.41 -13.20
CA ALA A 108 -3.48 8.57 -12.67
C ALA A 108 -4.32 7.92 -13.78
N ILE A 109 -4.69 8.69 -14.82
CA ILE A 109 -5.40 8.15 -15.98
C ILE A 109 -4.57 7.07 -16.68
N ILE A 110 -3.27 7.32 -16.92
CA ILE A 110 -2.35 6.34 -17.52
C ILE A 110 -2.27 5.07 -16.68
N TYR A 111 -2.18 5.21 -15.35
CA TYR A 111 -2.18 4.07 -14.44
C TYR A 111 -3.46 3.23 -14.55
N PHE A 112 -4.63 3.86 -14.48
CA PHE A 112 -5.91 3.14 -14.56
C PHE A 112 -6.12 2.47 -15.92
N ILE A 113 -5.70 3.10 -17.02
CA ILE A 113 -5.71 2.49 -18.35
C ILE A 113 -4.80 1.27 -18.40
N SER A 114 -3.56 1.40 -17.90
CA SER A 114 -2.59 0.30 -17.86
C SER A 114 -3.10 -0.87 -17.03
N LEU A 115 -3.69 -0.57 -15.87
CA LEU A 115 -4.29 -1.57 -14.98
C LEU A 115 -5.49 -2.26 -15.65
N TYR A 116 -6.34 -1.50 -16.35
CA TYR A 116 -7.50 -2.05 -17.10
C TYR A 116 -7.07 -3.00 -18.23
N ILE A 117 -5.95 -2.73 -18.90
CA ILE A 117 -5.43 -3.60 -19.96
C ILE A 117 -4.89 -4.91 -19.37
N ILE A 118 -4.14 -4.81 -18.27
CA ILE A 118 -3.35 -5.91 -17.70
C ILE A 118 -4.18 -6.84 -16.81
N ASP A 119 -5.08 -6.30 -15.98
CA ASP A 119 -5.80 -7.08 -14.97
C ASP A 119 -7.30 -7.23 -15.29
N VAL A 120 -7.75 -8.49 -15.38
CA VAL A 120 -9.15 -8.85 -15.65
C VAL A 120 -10.05 -8.54 -14.45
N GLU A 121 -9.55 -8.63 -13.22
CA GLU A 121 -10.32 -8.29 -12.02
C GLU A 121 -10.54 -6.77 -11.94
N ALA A 122 -9.49 -5.98 -12.19
CA ALA A 122 -9.62 -4.53 -12.36
C ALA A 122 -10.65 -4.12 -13.42
N ARG A 123 -10.71 -4.81 -14.58
CA ARG A 123 -11.75 -4.55 -15.60
C ARG A 123 -13.17 -4.73 -15.06
N LYS A 124 -13.40 -5.81 -14.29
CA LYS A 124 -14.71 -6.07 -13.68
C LYS A 124 -15.06 -4.99 -12.66
N LEU A 125 -14.07 -4.56 -11.87
CA LEU A 125 -14.25 -3.53 -10.83
C LEU A 125 -14.58 -2.17 -11.44
N ILE A 126 -13.85 -1.77 -12.49
CA ILE A 126 -14.09 -0.53 -13.24
C ILE A 126 -15.46 -0.55 -13.91
N ARG A 127 -15.86 -1.66 -14.54
CA ARG A 127 -17.21 -1.79 -15.12
C ARG A 127 -18.30 -1.63 -14.05
N LYS A 128 -18.16 -2.29 -12.90
CA LYS A 128 -19.11 -2.15 -11.79
C LYS A 128 -19.16 -0.72 -11.25
N PHE A 129 -18.01 -0.04 -11.16
CA PHE A 129 -17.97 1.35 -10.75
C PHE A 129 -18.70 2.26 -11.75
N ILE A 130 -18.47 2.08 -13.06
CA ILE A 130 -19.17 2.83 -14.11
C ILE A 130 -20.67 2.54 -14.09
N GLU A 131 -21.08 1.29 -13.91
CA GLU A 131 -22.48 0.91 -13.76
C GLU A 131 -23.13 1.57 -12.53
N GLU A 132 -22.45 1.59 -11.38
CA GLU A 132 -22.93 2.21 -10.15
C GLU A 132 -23.02 3.73 -10.27
N VAL A 133 -21.99 4.37 -10.85
CA VAL A 133 -21.97 5.81 -11.14
C VAL A 133 -23.10 6.15 -12.12
N SER A 134 -23.23 5.40 -13.20
CA SER A 134 -24.31 5.59 -14.18
C SER A 134 -25.68 5.47 -13.50
N ARG A 135 -25.90 4.44 -12.68
CA ARG A 135 -27.16 4.25 -11.93
C ARG A 135 -27.45 5.35 -10.92
N ARG A 136 -26.43 5.96 -10.30
CA ARG A 136 -26.62 7.04 -9.31
C ARG A 136 -26.75 8.42 -9.94
N PHE A 137 -26.09 8.66 -11.07
CA PHE A 137 -26.13 9.95 -11.76
C PHE A 137 -27.29 10.07 -12.75
N LEU A 138 -27.75 8.97 -13.37
CA LEU A 138 -28.95 8.96 -14.23
C LEU A 138 -30.20 9.56 -13.55
N PRO A 139 -30.58 9.18 -12.31
CA PRO A 139 -31.75 9.75 -11.64
C PRO A 139 -31.52 11.15 -11.04
N LEU A 140 -30.29 11.68 -11.12
CA LEU A 140 -29.95 13.06 -10.71
C LEU A 140 -29.98 14.04 -11.88
N LEU A 141 -30.10 13.53 -13.11
CA LEU A 141 -30.17 14.29 -14.36
C LEU A 141 -31.57 14.34 -14.98
N GLU A 142 -32.53 13.56 -14.44
CA GLU A 142 -33.98 13.67 -14.67
C GLU A 142 -34.63 14.62 -13.65
#